data_AF-A0A318MTW2-F1
#
_entry.id   AF-A0A318MTW2-F1
#
_cell.length_a   1.000
_cell.length_b   1.000
_cell.length_c   1.000
_cell.angle_alpha   90.00
_cell.angle_beta   90.00
_cell.angle_gamma   90.00
#
_symmetry.space_group_name_H-M   'P 1'
#
loop_
_entity.id
_entity.type
_entity.pdbx_description
1 polymer ?
#
loop_
_entity_poly.entity_id
_entity_poly.type
_entity_poly.pdbx_seq_one_letter_code
_entity_poly.pdbx_strand_id
1 'polypeptide(L)'
;MNIKPIKFSWIIIVLLMSFCITAYGTKLSPPKSNYDENPLELAVMNKNIDEVEKLLAEGANIEGGRNDGYPLIIAIDSGQYDMVKFLIEHGARVNGSINSFSPLHYAVNAYHLSSTQIMRITKLLLVNGANVNHIYNGLSGKNQMSNLDYACYSSISKRLCPSKNPSPADGTPPIFWAMGNPDVVKLLIDNGAEFPPAEFPQKKLRSFSLWYVAYRYHNPKSMKLLLDHHIPIDRGEPILFELIIGRNKIKYEDLKQIIDYLLIAGYDINEVSDSDNTLLSTLIRDLSEDDLKIVKLLLDNGANPNVFIKKEGNIAHLYASRYYDSTKNNPSLDIAFFQLLIDHQLDINALTKFSLQTPLDLLFSRVKNKAEFEQLPLVVYLRQRGAKFSSELN
;
A
#
# COMPACT_ATOMS: atom_id res chain seq x y z
N MET A 1 66.30 25.57 -59.54
CA MET A 1 65.67 26.87 -59.19
C MET A 1 65.20 26.79 -57.75
N ASN A 2 65.83 27.56 -56.87
CA ASN A 2 65.50 27.68 -55.45
C ASN A 2 64.12 28.32 -55.28
N ILE A 3 63.13 27.56 -54.81
CA ILE A 3 61.90 28.13 -54.25
C ILE A 3 62.18 28.36 -52.76
N LYS A 4 62.36 29.63 -52.37
CA LYS A 4 62.56 30.03 -50.96
C LYS A 4 61.28 29.70 -50.16
N PRO A 5 61.40 29.25 -48.90
CA PRO A 5 60.24 29.05 -48.05
C PRO A 5 59.63 30.41 -47.68
N ILE A 6 58.33 30.55 -47.93
CA ILE A 6 57.52 31.69 -47.50
C ILE A 6 57.46 31.67 -45.97
N LYS A 7 58.08 32.66 -45.31
CA LYS A 7 57.92 32.87 -43.86
C LYS A 7 56.51 33.41 -43.61
N PHE A 8 55.59 32.55 -43.21
CA PHE A 8 54.33 32.99 -42.64
C PHE A 8 54.63 33.70 -41.31
N SER A 9 54.32 35.00 -41.25
CA SER A 9 54.41 35.78 -40.02
C SER A 9 53.49 35.16 -38.98
N TRP A 10 54.05 34.83 -37.80
CA TRP A 10 53.33 34.27 -36.66
C TRP A 10 52.08 35.09 -36.28
N ILE A 11 52.09 36.39 -36.60
CA ILE A 11 50.98 37.33 -36.36
C ILE A 11 49.75 36.99 -37.22
N ILE A 12 49.93 36.51 -38.45
CA ILE A 12 48.81 36.12 -39.34
C ILE A 12 48.19 34.79 -38.87
N ILE A 13 49.00 33.87 -38.34
CA ILE A 13 48.53 32.61 -37.77
C ILE A 13 47.75 32.87 -36.46
N VAL A 14 48.22 33.79 -35.61
CA VAL A 14 47.51 34.17 -34.37
C VAL A 14 46.21 34.92 -34.67
N LEU A 15 46.16 35.77 -35.70
CA LEU A 15 44.93 36.44 -36.12
C LEU A 15 43.90 35.47 -36.74
N LEU A 16 44.35 34.48 -37.53
CA LEU A 16 43.47 33.43 -38.07
C LEU A 16 42.98 32.46 -36.98
N MET A 17 43.81 32.15 -35.98
CA MET A 17 43.40 31.34 -34.82
C MET A 17 42.42 32.10 -33.92
N SER A 18 42.62 33.40 -33.69
CA SER A 18 41.69 34.24 -32.92
C SER A 18 40.34 34.44 -33.63
N PHE A 19 40.34 34.55 -34.96
CA PHE A 19 39.12 34.58 -35.78
C PHE A 19 38.41 33.22 -35.81
N CYS A 20 39.14 32.10 -35.81
CA CYS A 20 38.57 30.76 -35.64
C CYS A 20 37.97 30.55 -34.24
N ILE A 21 38.58 31.07 -33.18
CA ILE A 21 38.05 30.95 -31.80
C ILE A 21 36.78 31.81 -31.60
N THR A 22 36.65 32.93 -32.32
CA THR A 22 35.44 33.76 -32.29
C THR A 22 34.34 33.29 -33.25
N ALA A 23 34.68 32.62 -34.35
CA ALA A 23 33.71 32.02 -35.27
C ALA A 23 33.24 30.60 -34.87
N TYR A 24 33.99 29.87 -34.03
CA TYR A 24 33.62 28.57 -33.43
C TYR A 24 33.30 28.64 -31.92
N GLY A 25 33.11 29.84 -31.38
CA GLY A 25 32.52 29.99 -30.05
C GLY A 25 31.09 29.44 -30.05
N THR A 26 30.84 28.43 -29.20
CA THR A 26 29.55 27.75 -28.88
C THR A 26 29.22 26.40 -29.55
N LYS A 27 30.21 25.53 -29.80
CA LYS A 27 29.95 24.06 -29.81
C LYS A 27 31.12 23.28 -29.19
N LEU A 28 31.33 23.46 -27.89
CA LEU A 28 32.13 22.54 -27.08
C LEU A 28 31.19 21.84 -26.11
N SER A 29 30.70 20.67 -26.50
CA SER A 29 30.21 19.69 -25.53
C SER A 29 31.44 19.06 -24.86
N PRO A 30 31.62 19.17 -23.53
CA PRO A 30 32.78 18.59 -22.86
C PRO A 30 32.77 17.06 -22.93
N PRO A 31 33.95 16.40 -22.83
CA PRO A 31 34.06 14.95 -22.94
C PRO A 31 33.51 14.27 -21.69
N LYS A 32 32.71 13.22 -21.91
CA LYS A 32 32.04 12.38 -20.89
C LYS A 32 32.97 11.92 -19.76
N SER A 33 32.82 12.54 -18.59
CA SER A 33 33.11 11.95 -17.29
C SER A 33 31.82 11.36 -16.71
N ASN A 34 31.91 10.21 -16.03
CA ASN A 34 30.76 9.44 -15.53
C ASN A 34 30.03 10.09 -14.32
N TYR A 35 30.33 11.36 -14.00
CA TYR A 35 29.59 12.20 -13.04
C TYR A 35 29.39 13.63 -13.56
N ASP A 36 29.39 13.86 -14.88
CA ASP A 36 29.16 15.19 -15.47
C ASP A 36 27.72 15.66 -15.22
N GLU A 37 27.61 16.37 -14.12
CA GLU A 37 26.64 17.37 -13.69
C GLU A 37 25.77 17.90 -14.83
N ASN A 38 24.48 17.59 -14.78
CA ASN A 38 23.48 18.37 -15.46
C ASN A 38 23.25 19.64 -14.63
N PRO A 39 23.73 20.83 -15.06
CA PRO A 39 23.69 22.03 -14.22
C PRO A 39 22.25 22.41 -13.87
N LEU A 40 21.30 22.12 -14.77
CA LEU A 40 19.88 22.37 -14.55
C LEU A 40 19.33 21.50 -13.41
N GLU A 41 19.73 20.23 -13.33
CA GLU A 41 19.35 19.36 -12.21
C GLU A 41 19.88 19.87 -10.88
N LEU A 42 21.14 20.31 -10.84
CA LEU A 42 21.74 20.85 -9.62
C LEU A 42 21.03 22.14 -9.18
N ALA A 43 20.73 23.04 -10.12
CA ALA A 43 19.99 24.27 -9.83
C ALA A 43 18.58 23.96 -9.28
N VAL A 44 17.88 22.96 -9.84
CA VAL A 44 16.59 22.48 -9.32
C VAL A 44 16.75 21.84 -7.94
N MET A 45 17.77 21.02 -7.70
CA MET A 45 18.04 20.44 -6.37
C MET A 45 18.32 21.52 -5.32
N ASN A 46 18.99 22.60 -5.72
CA ASN A 46 19.30 23.75 -4.88
C ASN A 46 18.13 24.73 -4.70
N LYS A 47 16.98 24.47 -5.34
CA LYS A 47 15.77 25.31 -5.30
C LYS A 47 16.00 26.73 -5.84
N ASN A 48 16.96 26.89 -6.75
CA ASN A 48 17.39 28.19 -7.25
C ASN A 48 16.73 28.50 -8.60
N ILE A 49 15.54 29.12 -8.58
CA ILE A 49 14.79 29.43 -9.81
C ILE A 49 15.58 30.37 -10.73
N ASP A 50 16.29 31.37 -10.18
CA ASP A 50 17.08 32.33 -10.96
C ASP A 50 18.20 31.64 -11.76
N GLU A 51 18.83 30.63 -11.17
CA GLU A 51 19.86 29.83 -11.84
C GLU A 51 19.25 28.89 -12.89
N VAL A 52 18.09 28.30 -12.60
CA VAL A 52 17.34 27.52 -13.60
C VAL A 52 16.96 28.41 -14.79
N GLU A 53 16.44 29.61 -14.56
CA GLU A 53 16.09 30.57 -15.61
C GLU A 53 17.30 30.94 -16.46
N LYS A 54 18.42 31.27 -15.82
CA LYS A 54 19.68 31.59 -16.51
C LYS A 54 20.15 30.43 -17.39
N LEU A 55 20.14 29.20 -16.86
CA LEU A 55 20.56 28.01 -17.60
C LEU A 55 19.64 27.74 -18.80
N LEU A 56 18.32 27.90 -18.65
CA LEU A 56 17.39 27.79 -19.76
C LEU A 56 17.64 28.86 -20.84
N ALA A 57 17.95 30.10 -20.44
CA ALA A 57 18.30 31.18 -21.36
C ALA A 57 19.63 30.92 -22.11
N GLU A 58 20.57 30.23 -21.48
CA GLU A 58 21.84 29.77 -22.09
C GLU A 58 21.65 28.54 -23.00
N GLY A 59 20.42 28.04 -23.17
CA GLY A 59 20.08 26.94 -24.06
C GLY A 59 20.13 25.56 -23.39
N ALA A 60 20.10 25.49 -22.06
CA ALA A 60 19.93 24.22 -21.37
C ALA A 60 18.60 23.56 -21.79
N ASN A 61 18.65 22.24 -22.01
CA ASN A 61 17.44 21.47 -22.30
C ASN A 61 16.59 21.37 -21.01
N ILE A 62 15.35 21.85 -21.05
CA ILE A 62 14.42 21.77 -19.91
C ILE A 62 14.07 20.33 -19.51
N GLU A 63 14.18 19.40 -20.47
CA GLU A 63 14.05 17.95 -20.24
C GLU A 63 15.39 17.30 -19.90
N GLY A 64 16.49 18.06 -19.97
CA GLY A 64 17.84 17.58 -19.86
C GLY A 64 18.03 16.80 -18.57
N GLY A 65 18.65 15.63 -18.68
CA GLY A 65 19.01 14.76 -17.58
C GLY A 65 19.42 13.37 -18.02
N ARG A 66 19.84 12.54 -17.07
CA ARG A 66 20.35 11.18 -17.38
C ARG A 66 19.33 10.31 -18.12
N ASN A 67 18.03 10.63 -18.03
CA ASN A 67 16.90 10.13 -18.80
C ASN A 67 15.87 11.27 -18.93
N ASP A 68 15.50 11.68 -20.14
CA ASP A 68 14.63 12.84 -20.43
C ASP A 68 13.46 13.00 -19.42
N GLY A 69 13.39 14.16 -18.75
CA GLY A 69 12.30 14.55 -17.83
C GLY A 69 12.69 14.70 -16.34
N TYR A 70 13.97 14.61 -15.98
CA TYR A 70 14.40 14.58 -14.57
C TYR A 70 14.18 15.91 -13.80
N PRO A 71 14.32 17.12 -14.38
CA PRO A 71 14.15 18.38 -13.65
C PRO A 71 12.76 18.55 -13.03
N LEU A 72 11.70 18.29 -13.80
CA LEU A 72 10.32 18.37 -13.32
C LEU A 72 10.06 17.35 -12.20
N ILE A 73 10.57 16.13 -12.35
CA ILE A 73 10.41 15.09 -11.34
C ILE A 73 11.16 15.42 -10.04
N ILE A 74 12.38 15.96 -10.09
CA ILE A 74 13.10 16.39 -8.87
C ILE A 74 12.29 17.47 -8.15
N ALA A 75 11.76 18.44 -8.88
CA ALA A 75 10.98 19.53 -8.30
C ALA A 75 9.71 18.98 -7.61
N ILE A 76 9.02 18.03 -8.25
CA ILE A 76 7.85 17.32 -7.70
C ILE A 76 8.24 16.55 -6.43
N ASP A 77 9.25 15.68 -6.51
CA ASP A 77 9.72 14.84 -5.40
C ASP A 77 10.21 15.69 -4.22
N SER A 78 10.81 16.86 -4.49
CA SER A 78 11.25 17.80 -3.46
C SER A 78 10.13 18.69 -2.91
N GLY A 79 8.90 18.58 -3.42
CA GLY A 79 7.77 19.41 -3.03
C GLY A 79 7.90 20.90 -3.37
N GLN A 80 8.72 21.24 -4.37
CA GLN A 80 9.04 22.61 -4.77
C GLN A 80 7.97 23.19 -5.69
N TYR A 81 6.82 23.57 -5.12
CA TYR A 81 5.67 24.05 -5.90
C TYR A 81 6.02 25.14 -6.93
N ASP A 82 6.77 26.17 -6.53
CA ASP A 82 7.10 27.29 -7.42
C ASP A 82 8.05 26.86 -8.55
N MET A 83 8.99 25.96 -8.27
CA MET A 83 9.87 25.37 -9.29
C MET A 83 9.09 24.48 -10.26
N VAL A 84 8.16 23.65 -9.77
CA VAL A 84 7.27 22.84 -10.63
C VAL A 84 6.47 23.74 -11.56
N LYS A 85 5.88 24.81 -11.01
CA LYS A 85 5.13 25.80 -11.79
C LYS A 85 6.01 26.45 -12.85
N PHE A 86 7.19 26.93 -12.46
CA PHE A 86 8.14 27.56 -13.35
C PHE A 86 8.54 26.64 -14.51
N LEU A 87 8.92 25.39 -14.21
CA LEU A 87 9.32 24.41 -15.24
C LEU A 87 8.18 24.13 -16.22
N ILE A 88 6.94 23.97 -15.74
CA ILE A 88 5.78 23.76 -16.62
C ILE A 88 5.52 24.98 -17.51
N GLU A 89 5.60 26.20 -16.96
CA GLU A 89 5.43 27.45 -17.72
C GLU A 89 6.50 27.62 -18.81
N HIS A 90 7.69 27.03 -18.62
CA HIS A 90 8.79 27.05 -19.58
C HIS A 90 8.79 25.82 -20.53
N GLY A 91 7.72 25.02 -20.53
CA GLY A 91 7.49 23.96 -21.51
C GLY A 91 7.93 22.56 -21.08
N ALA A 92 8.15 22.32 -19.78
CA ALA A 92 8.43 20.98 -19.27
C ALA A 92 7.25 20.02 -19.55
N ARG A 93 7.57 18.79 -19.96
CA ARG A 93 6.58 17.77 -20.35
C ARG A 93 5.81 17.24 -19.14
N VAL A 94 4.59 17.74 -18.97
CA VAL A 94 3.64 17.28 -17.92
C VAL A 94 3.27 15.79 -18.07
N ASN A 95 3.30 15.25 -19.29
CA ASN A 95 3.04 13.85 -19.62
C ASN A 95 4.30 13.07 -20.01
N GLY A 96 5.48 13.55 -19.63
CA GLY A 96 6.73 12.78 -19.76
C GLY A 96 6.63 11.44 -19.02
N SER A 97 7.51 10.50 -19.34
CA SER A 97 7.57 9.21 -18.65
C SER A 97 9.01 8.86 -18.32
N ILE A 98 9.30 8.66 -17.04
CA ILE A 98 10.60 8.22 -16.54
C ILE A 98 10.42 6.86 -15.90
N ASN A 99 11.16 5.87 -16.40
CA ASN A 99 11.02 4.47 -15.96
C ASN A 99 9.55 4.00 -15.98
N SER A 100 8.79 4.43 -17.00
CA SER A 100 7.35 4.15 -17.17
C SER A 100 6.41 4.84 -16.18
N PHE A 101 6.89 5.76 -15.34
CA PHE A 101 6.07 6.61 -14.46
C PHE A 101 5.90 8.02 -15.03
N SER A 102 4.68 8.55 -15.01
CA SER A 102 4.41 9.96 -15.34
C SER A 102 4.66 10.90 -14.17
N PRO A 103 4.87 12.21 -14.39
CA PRO A 103 4.92 13.22 -13.33
C PRO A 103 3.76 13.13 -12.32
N LEU A 104 2.56 12.77 -12.78
CA LEU A 104 1.41 12.57 -11.91
C LEU A 104 1.60 11.37 -10.96
N HIS A 105 2.20 10.26 -11.40
CA HIS A 105 2.53 9.15 -10.51
C HIS A 105 3.52 9.57 -9.42
N TYR A 106 4.55 10.33 -9.79
CA TYR A 106 5.52 10.85 -8.83
C TYR A 106 4.86 11.77 -7.80
N ALA A 107 3.98 12.67 -8.24
CA ALA A 107 3.31 13.62 -7.37
C ALA A 107 2.45 12.94 -6.30
N VAL A 108 1.59 11.99 -6.70
CA VAL A 108 0.66 11.32 -5.78
C VAL A 108 1.35 10.32 -4.85
N ASN A 109 2.53 9.83 -5.25
CA ASN A 109 3.31 8.84 -4.53
C ASN A 109 4.43 9.45 -3.64
N ALA A 110 4.53 10.78 -3.57
CA ALA A 110 5.54 11.49 -2.78
C ALA A 110 5.17 11.57 -1.28
N TYR A 111 5.09 10.41 -0.60
CA TYR A 111 4.59 10.32 0.79
C TYR A 111 5.42 11.04 1.85
N HIS A 112 6.67 11.39 1.57
CA HIS A 112 7.48 12.21 2.47
C HIS A 112 7.07 13.68 2.46
N LEU A 113 6.24 14.10 1.50
CA LEU A 113 5.65 15.44 1.45
C LEU A 113 4.38 15.51 2.28
N SER A 114 4.02 16.72 2.70
CA SER A 114 2.73 16.94 3.36
C SER A 114 1.56 16.73 2.39
N SER A 115 0.40 16.34 2.91
CA SER A 115 -0.81 16.16 2.09
C SER A 115 -1.17 17.43 1.29
N THR A 116 -0.88 18.62 1.84
CA THR A 116 -1.13 19.90 1.19
C THR A 116 -0.17 20.15 0.02
N GLN A 117 1.11 19.74 0.13
CA GLN A 117 2.06 19.81 -0.98
C GLN A 117 1.66 18.87 -2.11
N ILE A 118 1.37 17.60 -1.78
CA ILE A 118 0.90 16.61 -2.75
C ILE A 118 -0.33 17.13 -3.49
N MET A 119 -1.32 17.65 -2.75
CA MET A 119 -2.55 18.22 -3.30
C MET A 119 -2.27 19.38 -4.27
N ARG A 120 -1.44 20.35 -3.87
CA ARG A 120 -1.13 21.53 -4.69
C ARG A 120 -0.41 21.15 -5.98
N ILE A 121 0.58 20.27 -5.90
CA ILE A 121 1.34 19.81 -7.08
C ILE A 121 0.46 18.98 -7.99
N THR A 122 -0.34 18.05 -7.45
CA THR A 122 -1.29 17.24 -8.22
C THR A 122 -2.27 18.13 -8.98
N LYS A 123 -2.87 19.12 -8.31
CA LYS A 123 -3.78 20.08 -8.94
C LYS A 123 -3.09 20.86 -10.07
N LEU A 124 -1.85 21.31 -9.85
CA LEU A 124 -1.08 22.04 -10.85
C LEU A 124 -0.83 21.18 -12.10
N LEU A 125 -0.45 19.91 -11.92
CA LEU A 125 -0.25 18.99 -13.03
C LEU A 125 -1.55 18.73 -13.82
N LEU A 126 -2.66 18.49 -13.12
CA LEU A 126 -3.97 18.24 -13.76
C LEU A 126 -4.46 19.45 -14.57
N VAL A 127 -4.35 20.67 -14.03
CA VAL A 127 -4.73 21.91 -14.75
C VAL A 127 -3.88 22.12 -16.01
N ASN A 128 -2.64 21.63 -16.02
CA ASN A 128 -1.75 21.69 -17.18
C ASN A 128 -1.82 20.43 -18.07
N GLY A 129 -2.92 19.66 -17.98
CA GLY A 129 -3.21 18.56 -18.90
C GLY A 129 -2.51 17.24 -18.60
N ALA A 130 -2.11 17.00 -17.35
CA ALA A 130 -1.63 15.68 -16.94
C ALA A 130 -2.71 14.61 -17.22
N ASN A 131 -2.30 13.52 -17.88
CA ASN A 131 -3.17 12.38 -18.11
C ASN A 131 -3.40 11.64 -16.80
N VAL A 132 -4.61 11.82 -16.25
CA VAL A 132 -5.08 11.21 -15.00
C VAL A 132 -5.07 9.68 -15.04
N ASN A 133 -5.18 9.08 -16.23
CA ASN A 133 -5.26 7.64 -16.47
C ASN A 133 -3.99 7.07 -17.13
N HIS A 134 -2.84 7.77 -17.05
CA HIS A 134 -1.58 7.21 -17.55
C HIS A 134 -1.30 5.88 -16.84
N ILE A 135 -0.99 4.82 -17.57
CA ILE A 135 -0.68 3.51 -16.96
C ILE A 135 0.82 3.29 -16.89
N TYR A 136 1.29 2.74 -15.77
CA TYR A 136 2.66 2.24 -15.66
C TYR A 136 2.87 0.99 -16.52
N ASN A 137 3.84 0.99 -17.44
CA ASN A 137 4.18 -0.16 -18.29
C ASN A 137 5.68 -0.49 -18.16
N GLY A 138 6.08 -1.09 -17.05
CA GLY A 138 7.50 -1.33 -16.72
C GLY A 138 8.04 -2.71 -17.09
N LEU A 139 7.19 -3.74 -17.14
CA LEU A 139 7.59 -5.15 -17.25
C LEU A 139 7.31 -5.78 -18.63
N SER A 140 6.37 -5.23 -19.38
CA SER A 140 5.88 -5.77 -20.66
C SER A 140 6.70 -5.37 -21.89
N GLY A 141 7.68 -4.47 -21.75
CA GLY A 141 8.38 -3.85 -22.88
C GLY A 141 9.82 -4.28 -23.16
N LYS A 142 10.51 -5.00 -22.25
CA LYS A 142 11.92 -5.35 -22.46
C LYS A 142 12.23 -6.76 -21.98
N ASN A 143 12.77 -7.58 -22.89
CA ASN A 143 13.66 -8.69 -22.56
C ASN A 143 14.56 -8.26 -21.39
N GLN A 144 14.52 -9.01 -20.29
CA GLN A 144 15.44 -8.93 -19.15
C GLN A 144 15.94 -7.52 -18.85
N MET A 145 15.30 -6.82 -17.88
CA MET A 145 15.88 -5.64 -17.23
C MET A 145 17.38 -5.88 -17.02
N SER A 146 18.21 -5.07 -17.67
CA SER A 146 19.65 -5.14 -17.45
C SER A 146 19.92 -4.85 -15.97
N ASN A 147 20.98 -5.42 -15.39
CA ASN A 147 21.30 -5.22 -13.97
C ASN A 147 21.47 -3.73 -13.59
N LEU A 148 21.78 -2.84 -14.56
CA LEU A 148 21.83 -1.38 -14.35
C LEU A 148 20.44 -0.74 -14.24
N ASP A 149 19.48 -1.13 -15.09
CA ASP A 149 18.09 -0.66 -15.01
C ASP A 149 17.44 -1.12 -13.71
N TYR A 150 17.76 -2.33 -13.26
CA TYR A 150 17.33 -2.87 -11.96
C TYR A 150 17.92 -2.09 -10.78
N ALA A 151 19.16 -1.60 -10.87
CA ALA A 151 19.79 -0.78 -9.83
C ALA A 151 19.16 0.63 -9.76
N CYS A 152 18.89 1.25 -10.91
CA CYS A 152 18.20 2.54 -11.00
C CYS A 152 16.74 2.43 -10.53
N TYR A 153 16.02 1.40 -10.99
CA TYR A 153 14.70 1.02 -10.49
C TYR A 153 14.75 0.71 -8.99
N SER A 154 15.71 -0.05 -8.47
CA SER A 154 15.78 -0.35 -7.02
C SER A 154 16.06 0.90 -6.17
N SER A 155 16.78 1.88 -6.71
CA SER A 155 17.08 3.14 -6.00
C SER A 155 15.88 4.08 -6.03
N ILE A 156 15.23 4.20 -7.18
CA ILE A 156 14.03 5.02 -7.39
C ILE A 156 12.81 4.37 -6.74
N SER A 157 12.62 3.05 -6.86
CA SER A 157 11.56 2.30 -6.15
C SER A 157 11.80 2.23 -4.65
N LYS A 158 13.03 2.19 -4.13
CA LYS A 158 13.26 2.39 -2.68
C LYS A 158 13.02 3.83 -2.22
N ARG A 159 13.07 4.83 -3.11
CA ARG A 159 12.72 6.23 -2.80
C ARG A 159 11.21 6.49 -2.94
N LEU A 160 10.58 5.95 -3.98
CA LEU A 160 9.15 6.00 -4.28
C LEU A 160 8.32 5.03 -3.43
N CYS A 161 8.87 3.88 -3.06
CA CYS A 161 8.26 2.85 -2.20
C CYS A 161 9.20 2.55 -1.01
N PRO A 162 9.40 3.50 -0.09
CA PRO A 162 10.45 3.42 0.94
C PRO A 162 10.26 2.31 1.98
N SER A 163 9.06 1.74 2.08
CA SER A 163 8.76 0.44 2.68
C SER A 163 7.25 0.31 2.78
N LYS A 164 6.71 -0.90 2.59
CA LYS A 164 5.29 -1.30 2.73
C LYS A 164 4.34 -1.12 1.54
N ASN A 165 4.73 -0.44 0.47
CA ASN A 165 3.89 -0.32 -0.73
C ASN A 165 4.07 -1.53 -1.66
N PRO A 166 3.02 -1.97 -2.36
CA PRO A 166 3.14 -3.00 -3.38
C PRO A 166 4.10 -2.52 -4.49
N SER A 167 4.88 -3.43 -5.08
CA SER A 167 5.68 -3.11 -6.28
C SER A 167 4.73 -2.64 -7.39
N PRO A 168 5.07 -1.60 -8.18
CA PRO A 168 4.26 -1.20 -9.32
C PRO A 168 4.04 -2.40 -10.25
N ALA A 169 2.77 -2.70 -10.46
CA ALA A 169 2.32 -3.69 -11.43
C ALA A 169 2.16 -2.99 -12.77
N ASP A 170 2.44 -3.70 -13.87
CA ASP A 170 2.04 -3.21 -15.18
C ASP A 170 0.54 -2.92 -15.21
N GLY A 171 0.16 -1.80 -15.83
CA GLY A 171 -1.19 -1.29 -15.87
C GLY A 171 -1.60 -0.41 -14.68
N THR A 172 -0.73 -0.18 -13.67
CA THR A 172 -1.12 0.62 -12.49
C THR A 172 -1.30 2.12 -12.83
N PRO A 173 -2.48 2.72 -12.57
CA PRO A 173 -2.73 4.16 -12.77
C PRO A 173 -2.37 5.02 -11.53
N PRO A 174 -2.31 6.37 -11.63
CA PRO A 174 -2.01 7.26 -10.51
C PRO A 174 -2.96 7.11 -9.31
N ILE A 175 -4.26 6.89 -9.55
CA ILE A 175 -5.25 6.74 -8.47
C ILE A 175 -4.91 5.60 -7.51
N PHE A 176 -4.24 4.56 -7.98
CA PHE A 176 -3.76 3.45 -7.16
C PHE A 176 -2.81 3.89 -6.05
N TRP A 177 -1.87 4.77 -6.40
CA TRP A 177 -0.91 5.33 -5.44
C TRP A 177 -1.52 6.45 -4.61
N ALA A 178 -2.58 7.09 -5.09
CA ALA A 178 -3.26 8.12 -4.33
C ALA A 178 -4.06 7.55 -3.14
N MET A 179 -4.31 6.24 -3.05
CA MET A 179 -5.22 5.63 -2.06
C MET A 179 -4.88 5.94 -0.59
N GLY A 180 -3.64 6.33 -0.28
CA GLY A 180 -3.27 6.82 1.06
C GLY A 180 -3.76 8.23 1.40
N ASN A 181 -4.18 9.02 0.39
CA ASN A 181 -4.59 10.41 0.51
C ASN A 181 -5.99 10.63 -0.13
N PRO A 182 -7.07 10.60 0.65
CA PRO A 182 -8.45 10.57 0.14
C PRO A 182 -8.84 11.86 -0.59
N ASP A 183 -8.25 12.99 -0.20
CA ASP A 183 -8.51 14.26 -0.88
C ASP A 183 -7.90 14.24 -2.29
N VAL A 184 -6.72 13.63 -2.45
CA VAL A 184 -6.08 13.44 -3.76
C VAL A 184 -6.86 12.42 -4.59
N VAL A 185 -7.31 11.31 -3.99
CA VAL A 185 -8.19 10.34 -4.67
C VAL A 185 -9.43 11.05 -5.22
N LYS A 186 -10.10 11.86 -4.38
CA LYS A 186 -11.26 12.64 -4.79
C LYS A 186 -10.93 13.61 -5.93
N LEU A 187 -9.82 14.35 -5.84
CA LEU A 187 -9.37 15.24 -6.90
C LEU A 187 -9.15 14.49 -8.23
N LEU A 188 -8.54 13.31 -8.20
CA LEU A 188 -8.32 12.51 -9.39
C LEU A 188 -9.65 12.05 -10.00
N ILE A 189 -10.59 11.55 -9.18
CA ILE A 189 -11.94 11.18 -9.62
C ILE A 189 -12.66 12.37 -10.26
N ASP A 190 -12.61 13.55 -9.62
CA ASP A 190 -13.22 14.79 -10.14
C ASP A 190 -12.61 15.23 -11.49
N ASN A 191 -11.41 14.75 -11.83
CA ASN A 191 -10.73 15.00 -13.11
C ASN A 191 -10.81 13.81 -14.08
N GLY A 192 -11.70 12.84 -13.84
CA GLY A 192 -11.95 11.72 -14.76
C GLY A 192 -11.02 10.52 -14.57
N ALA A 193 -10.46 10.34 -13.37
CA ALA A 193 -9.75 9.12 -13.04
C ALA A 193 -10.69 7.90 -13.16
N GLU A 194 -10.27 6.94 -13.96
CA GLU A 194 -10.92 5.65 -14.06
C GLU A 194 -10.37 4.70 -13.00
N PHE A 195 -11.26 3.89 -12.44
CA PHE A 195 -10.83 2.82 -11.56
C PHE A 195 -10.30 1.66 -12.41
N PRO A 196 -9.11 1.11 -12.07
CA PRO A 196 -8.63 -0.10 -12.73
C PRO A 196 -9.62 -1.25 -12.50
N PRO A 197 -9.63 -2.25 -13.39
CA PRO A 197 -10.41 -3.46 -13.17
C PRO A 197 -10.05 -4.10 -11.82
N ALA A 198 -11.01 -4.83 -11.23
CA ALA A 198 -10.86 -5.46 -9.90
C ALA A 198 -9.60 -6.34 -9.80
N GLU A 199 -9.23 -6.98 -10.91
CA GLU A 199 -8.03 -7.79 -11.04
C GLU A 199 -7.04 -7.12 -12.01
N PHE A 200 -5.83 -6.87 -11.55
CA PHE A 200 -4.72 -6.64 -12.47
C PHE A 200 -4.34 -7.98 -13.09
N PRO A 201 -4.25 -8.09 -14.43
CA PRO A 201 -3.88 -9.33 -15.10
C PRO A 201 -2.39 -9.63 -14.87
N GLN A 202 -2.04 -10.18 -13.70
CA GLN A 202 -0.69 -10.63 -13.37
C GLN A 202 -0.68 -12.13 -13.10
N LYS A 203 -0.07 -12.90 -14.00
CA LYS A 203 0.03 -14.36 -13.94
C LYS A 203 0.96 -14.89 -12.82
N LYS A 204 1.66 -14.05 -12.05
CA LYS A 204 2.73 -14.50 -11.12
C LYS A 204 2.88 -13.77 -9.78
N LEU A 205 2.31 -12.59 -9.59
CA LEU A 205 2.35 -11.85 -8.32
C LEU A 205 0.92 -11.55 -7.93
N ARG A 206 0.58 -11.65 -6.63
CA ARG A 206 -0.74 -11.25 -6.13
C ARG A 206 -1.04 -9.84 -6.65
N SER A 207 -2.04 -9.74 -7.52
CA SER A 207 -2.65 -8.46 -7.88
C SER A 207 -3.17 -7.85 -6.59
N PHE A 208 -2.76 -6.62 -6.27
CA PHE A 208 -3.33 -5.90 -5.13
C PHE A 208 -4.47 -5.03 -5.66
N SER A 209 -5.67 -5.17 -5.10
CA SER A 209 -6.80 -4.31 -5.43
C SER A 209 -6.64 -2.92 -4.79
N LEU A 210 -7.43 -1.94 -5.25
CA LEU A 210 -7.49 -0.63 -4.58
C LEU A 210 -7.96 -0.74 -3.13
N TRP A 211 -8.80 -1.74 -2.83
CA TRP A 211 -9.25 -2.03 -1.47
C TRP A 211 -8.10 -2.42 -0.57
N TYR A 212 -7.22 -3.32 -1.04
CA TYR A 212 -6.03 -3.72 -0.31
C TYR A 212 -5.12 -2.53 -0.02
N VAL A 213 -4.87 -1.69 -1.03
CA VAL A 213 -4.01 -0.51 -0.87
C VAL A 213 -4.62 0.49 0.13
N ALA A 214 -5.91 0.79 0.03
CA ALA A 214 -6.60 1.69 0.96
C ALA A 214 -6.51 1.20 2.41
N TYR A 215 -6.70 -0.11 2.61
CA TYR A 215 -6.55 -0.77 3.91
C TYR A 215 -5.12 -0.65 4.45
N ARG A 216 -4.10 -0.87 3.61
CA ARG A 216 -2.68 -0.81 4.02
C ARG A 216 -2.26 0.57 4.52
N TYR A 217 -2.91 1.62 4.05
CA TYR A 217 -2.75 2.99 4.56
C TYR A 217 -3.68 3.33 5.73
N HIS A 218 -4.50 2.39 6.19
CA HIS A 218 -5.51 2.59 7.24
C HIS A 218 -6.42 3.78 6.94
N ASN A 219 -6.86 3.93 5.68
CA ASN A 219 -7.61 5.09 5.23
C ASN A 219 -9.08 4.75 4.92
N PRO A 220 -9.98 4.77 5.93
CA PRO A 220 -11.39 4.46 5.72
C PRO A 220 -12.07 5.43 4.75
N LYS A 221 -11.60 6.68 4.63
CA LYS A 221 -12.17 7.65 3.69
C LYS A 221 -11.92 7.24 2.24
N SER A 222 -10.73 6.75 1.92
CA SER A 222 -10.44 6.23 0.58
C SER A 222 -11.27 4.98 0.28
N MET A 223 -11.48 4.10 1.27
CA MET A 223 -12.38 2.93 1.12
C MET A 223 -13.84 3.36 0.91
N LYS A 224 -14.28 4.43 1.58
CA LYS A 224 -15.61 5.01 1.38
C LYS A 224 -15.80 5.52 -0.04
N LEU A 225 -14.78 6.15 -0.63
CA LEU A 225 -14.82 6.52 -2.06
C LEU A 225 -14.97 5.29 -2.97
N LEU A 226 -14.28 4.18 -2.69
CA LEU A 226 -14.46 2.94 -3.45
C LEU A 226 -15.91 2.41 -3.37
N LEU A 227 -16.51 2.46 -2.18
CA LEU A 227 -17.92 2.10 -1.99
C LEU A 227 -18.87 3.00 -2.77
N ASP A 228 -18.70 4.31 -2.65
CA ASP A 228 -19.60 5.30 -3.26
C ASP A 228 -19.58 5.18 -4.80
N HIS A 229 -18.45 4.74 -5.36
CA HIS A 229 -18.27 4.45 -6.78
C HIS A 229 -18.55 2.98 -7.17
N HIS A 230 -19.08 2.17 -6.26
CA HIS A 230 -19.47 0.76 -6.48
C HIS A 230 -18.32 -0.10 -7.01
N ILE A 231 -17.09 0.15 -6.55
CA ILE A 231 -15.93 -0.60 -6.99
C ILE A 231 -15.96 -1.99 -6.36
N PRO A 232 -16.00 -3.06 -7.19
CA PRO A 232 -16.09 -4.42 -6.68
C PRO A 232 -14.84 -4.77 -5.88
N ILE A 233 -15.05 -5.63 -4.90
CA ILE A 233 -13.96 -6.15 -4.06
C ILE A 233 -13.41 -7.43 -4.64
N ASP A 234 -12.09 -7.61 -4.56
CA ASP A 234 -11.46 -8.87 -4.89
C ASP A 234 -11.63 -9.84 -3.71
N ARG A 235 -12.46 -10.87 -3.91
CA ARG A 235 -12.76 -11.88 -2.88
C ARG A 235 -11.57 -12.79 -2.56
N GLY A 236 -10.52 -12.79 -3.39
CA GLY A 236 -9.30 -13.55 -3.12
C GLY A 236 -8.38 -12.91 -2.08
N GLU A 237 -8.62 -11.65 -1.68
CA GLU A 237 -7.74 -10.94 -0.77
C GLU A 237 -8.14 -11.15 0.70
N PRO A 238 -7.21 -11.52 1.60
CA PRO A 238 -7.53 -11.76 3.00
C PRO A 238 -7.58 -10.46 3.83
N ILE A 239 -8.17 -9.37 3.31
CA ILE A 239 -8.14 -8.03 3.95
C ILE A 239 -8.73 -8.09 5.36
N LEU A 240 -9.92 -8.68 5.53
CA LEU A 240 -10.56 -8.80 6.84
C LEU A 240 -9.69 -9.59 7.83
N PHE A 241 -9.08 -10.70 7.39
CA PHE A 241 -8.19 -11.49 8.24
C PHE A 241 -6.93 -10.71 8.64
N GLU A 242 -6.27 -10.04 7.69
CA GLU A 242 -5.11 -9.21 7.98
C GLU A 242 -5.45 -8.05 8.93
N LEU A 243 -6.62 -7.44 8.76
CA LEU A 243 -7.13 -6.37 9.62
C LEU A 243 -7.30 -6.86 11.06
N ILE A 244 -7.96 -8.01 11.28
CA ILE A 244 -8.17 -8.57 12.62
C ILE A 244 -6.86 -9.04 13.25
N ILE A 245 -5.95 -9.64 12.49
CA ILE A 245 -4.62 -10.02 12.99
C ILE A 245 -3.80 -8.77 13.37
N GLY A 246 -3.91 -7.69 12.59
CA GLY A 246 -3.23 -6.42 12.78
C GLY A 246 -3.93 -5.42 13.70
N ARG A 247 -5.07 -5.78 14.31
CA ARG A 247 -6.00 -4.89 15.03
C ARG A 247 -5.35 -3.93 16.02
N ASN A 248 -4.31 -4.36 16.74
CA ASN A 248 -3.63 -3.55 17.75
C ASN A 248 -2.90 -2.31 17.19
N LYS A 249 -2.78 -2.19 15.86
CA LYS A 249 -2.11 -1.06 15.19
C LYS A 249 -3.09 0.04 14.75
N ILE A 250 -4.39 -0.19 14.87
CA ILE A 250 -5.45 0.67 14.31
C ILE A 250 -6.38 1.08 15.46
N LYS A 251 -6.90 2.31 15.41
CA LYS A 251 -7.90 2.75 16.38
C LYS A 251 -9.20 1.98 16.18
N TYR A 252 -9.91 1.67 17.27
CA TYR A 252 -11.16 0.93 17.21
C TYR A 252 -12.20 1.55 16.27
N GLU A 253 -12.34 2.88 16.27
CA GLU A 253 -13.29 3.58 15.39
C GLU A 253 -12.96 3.42 13.90
N ASP A 254 -11.68 3.48 13.55
CA ASP A 254 -11.23 3.26 12.17
C ASP A 254 -11.41 1.79 11.78
N LEU A 255 -11.06 0.86 12.67
CA LEU A 255 -11.27 -0.58 12.47
C LEU A 255 -12.74 -0.92 12.25
N LYS A 256 -13.63 -0.34 13.06
CA LYS A 256 -15.07 -0.52 12.93
C LYS A 256 -15.57 -0.04 11.57
N GLN A 257 -15.21 1.18 11.17
CA GLN A 257 -15.60 1.73 9.87
C GLN A 257 -15.08 0.89 8.71
N ILE A 258 -13.83 0.42 8.79
CA ILE A 258 -13.23 -0.45 7.77
C ILE A 258 -14.01 -1.76 7.66
N ILE A 259 -14.35 -2.41 8.78
CA ILE A 259 -15.17 -3.64 8.78
C ILE A 259 -16.53 -3.35 8.14
N ASP A 260 -17.25 -2.32 8.59
CA ASP A 260 -18.56 -1.96 8.06
C ASP A 260 -18.49 -1.77 6.54
N TYR A 261 -17.44 -1.10 6.03
CA TYR A 261 -17.26 -0.89 4.60
C TYR A 261 -16.95 -2.17 3.81
N LEU A 262 -16.12 -3.05 4.35
CA LEU A 262 -15.79 -4.32 3.70
C LEU A 262 -17.03 -5.23 3.60
N LEU A 263 -17.87 -5.25 4.64
CA LEU A 263 -19.12 -6.02 4.64
C LEU A 263 -20.14 -5.46 3.64
N ILE A 264 -20.28 -4.13 3.57
CA ILE A 264 -21.13 -3.47 2.56
C ILE A 264 -20.64 -3.78 1.14
N ALA A 265 -19.32 -3.85 0.94
CA ALA A 265 -18.72 -4.24 -0.34
C ALA A 265 -18.91 -5.73 -0.69
N GLY A 266 -19.43 -6.54 0.23
CA GLY A 266 -19.77 -7.93 0.02
C GLY A 266 -18.71 -8.94 0.46
N TYR A 267 -17.79 -8.58 1.36
CA TYR A 267 -16.98 -9.58 2.06
C TYR A 267 -17.86 -10.52 2.89
N ASP A 268 -17.56 -11.81 2.84
CA ASP A 268 -18.19 -12.80 3.71
C ASP A 268 -17.46 -12.86 5.06
N ILE A 269 -18.13 -12.41 6.13
CA ILE A 269 -17.62 -12.44 7.49
C ILE A 269 -17.38 -13.88 8.02
N ASN A 270 -18.01 -14.87 7.38
CA ASN A 270 -17.94 -16.28 7.75
C ASN A 270 -17.00 -17.09 6.86
N GLU A 271 -16.27 -16.44 5.96
CA GLU A 271 -15.27 -17.09 5.13
C GLU A 271 -14.19 -17.77 6.00
N VAL A 272 -13.74 -18.94 5.55
CA VAL A 272 -12.66 -19.69 6.20
C VAL A 272 -11.39 -19.50 5.38
N SER A 273 -10.37 -18.92 6.00
CA SER A 273 -9.05 -18.75 5.40
C SER A 273 -8.39 -20.08 4.97
N ASP A 274 -7.39 -20.01 4.11
CA ASP A 274 -6.56 -21.16 3.69
C ASP A 274 -5.94 -21.93 4.86
N SER A 275 -5.70 -21.24 5.99
CA SER A 275 -5.16 -21.83 7.22
C SER A 275 -6.25 -22.40 8.13
N ASP A 276 -7.47 -22.59 7.64
CA ASP A 276 -8.60 -23.16 8.38
C ASP A 276 -8.96 -22.30 9.62
N ASN A 277 -9.04 -20.99 9.43
CA ASN A 277 -9.48 -20.05 10.49
C ASN A 277 -10.69 -19.24 10.03
N THR A 278 -11.62 -19.00 10.96
CA THR A 278 -12.65 -17.97 10.86
C THR A 278 -12.13 -16.65 11.45
N LEU A 279 -12.79 -15.52 11.20
CA LEU A 279 -12.36 -14.26 11.82
C LEU A 279 -12.38 -14.34 13.35
N LEU A 280 -13.43 -14.91 13.93
CA LEU A 280 -13.54 -15.10 15.38
C LEU A 280 -12.43 -16.02 15.93
N SER A 281 -12.04 -17.05 15.18
CA SER A 281 -10.98 -17.98 15.62
C SER A 281 -9.61 -17.32 15.73
N THR A 282 -9.35 -16.30 14.90
CA THR A 282 -8.08 -15.55 14.96
C THR A 282 -7.91 -14.73 16.24
N LEU A 283 -9.01 -14.38 16.91
CA LEU A 283 -9.00 -13.56 18.13
C LEU A 283 -8.71 -14.36 19.40
N ILE A 284 -8.99 -15.67 19.41
CA ILE A 284 -8.89 -16.51 20.61
C ILE A 284 -7.46 -16.66 21.12
N ARG A 285 -6.45 -16.60 20.24
CA ARG A 285 -5.05 -16.88 20.64
C ARG A 285 -4.55 -15.95 21.74
N ASP A 286 -4.88 -14.67 21.64
CA ASP A 286 -4.37 -13.59 22.49
C ASP A 286 -5.55 -12.67 22.91
N LEU A 287 -6.66 -13.27 23.39
CA LEU A 287 -7.89 -12.55 23.71
C LEU A 287 -7.67 -11.57 24.86
N SER A 288 -7.97 -10.29 24.62
CA SER A 288 -7.96 -9.21 25.62
C SER A 288 -9.36 -8.65 25.87
N GLU A 289 -9.53 -7.82 26.91
CA GLU A 289 -10.82 -7.13 27.16
C GLU A 289 -11.23 -6.21 26.01
N ASP A 290 -10.26 -5.57 25.34
CA ASP A 290 -10.54 -4.76 24.15
C ASP A 290 -10.96 -5.61 22.95
N ASP A 291 -10.46 -6.85 22.86
CA ASP A 291 -10.85 -7.78 21.80
C ASP A 291 -12.31 -8.23 21.94
N LEU A 292 -12.89 -8.22 23.13
CA LEU A 292 -14.33 -8.49 23.31
C LEU A 292 -15.19 -7.48 22.53
N LYS A 293 -14.75 -6.23 22.40
CA LYS A 293 -15.46 -5.22 21.60
C LYS A 293 -15.42 -5.57 20.11
N ILE A 294 -14.34 -6.19 19.65
CA ILE A 294 -14.18 -6.64 18.26
C ILE A 294 -14.97 -7.93 18.03
N VAL A 295 -14.92 -8.88 18.96
CA VAL A 295 -15.76 -10.10 18.93
C VAL A 295 -17.23 -9.71 18.83
N LYS A 296 -17.71 -8.81 19.71
CA LYS A 296 -19.08 -8.30 19.67
C LYS A 296 -19.40 -7.65 18.34
N LEU A 297 -18.52 -6.79 17.82
CA LEU A 297 -18.72 -6.13 16.52
C LEU A 297 -18.87 -7.15 15.39
N LEU A 298 -18.04 -8.21 15.36
CA LEU A 298 -18.12 -9.25 14.35
C LEU A 298 -19.44 -10.05 14.46
N LEU A 299 -19.83 -10.42 15.68
CA LEU A 299 -21.08 -11.16 15.93
C LEU A 299 -22.32 -10.32 15.59
N ASP A 300 -22.35 -9.04 15.97
CA ASP A 300 -23.41 -8.08 15.63
C ASP A 300 -23.56 -7.93 14.10
N ASN A 301 -22.46 -8.12 13.35
CA ASN A 301 -22.42 -8.10 11.89
C ASN A 301 -22.63 -9.48 11.24
N GLY A 302 -23.07 -10.49 12.00
CA GLY A 302 -23.45 -11.80 11.46
C GLY A 302 -22.33 -12.83 11.38
N ALA A 303 -21.21 -12.65 12.09
CA ALA A 303 -20.26 -13.72 12.30
C ALA A 303 -20.94 -14.88 13.04
N ASN A 304 -20.89 -16.07 12.46
CA ASN A 304 -21.53 -17.26 12.97
C ASN A 304 -20.52 -18.04 13.85
N PRO A 305 -20.76 -18.13 15.17
CA PRO A 305 -19.87 -18.85 16.08
C PRO A 305 -19.85 -20.37 15.81
N ASN A 306 -20.81 -20.88 15.04
CA ASN A 306 -20.94 -22.30 14.71
C ASN A 306 -20.27 -22.70 13.39
N VAL A 307 -19.51 -21.83 12.73
CA VAL A 307 -18.76 -22.23 11.53
C VAL A 307 -17.73 -23.29 11.92
N PHE A 308 -17.84 -24.48 11.32
CA PHE A 308 -16.95 -25.59 11.60
C PHE A 308 -15.62 -25.42 10.85
N ILE A 309 -14.55 -25.43 11.63
CA ILE A 309 -13.18 -25.50 11.13
C ILE A 309 -12.87 -26.98 10.83
N LYS A 310 -12.25 -27.29 9.68
CA LYS A 310 -12.23 -28.65 9.07
C LYS A 310 -11.72 -29.75 10.00
N LYS A 311 -10.93 -29.43 11.03
CA LYS A 311 -10.30 -30.44 11.92
C LYS A 311 -10.69 -30.37 13.40
N GLU A 312 -11.41 -29.36 13.87
CA GLU A 312 -11.49 -29.10 15.33
C GLU A 312 -12.91 -28.87 15.89
N GLY A 313 -13.89 -28.48 15.06
CA GLY A 313 -15.24 -28.12 15.52
C GLY A 313 -15.52 -26.62 15.36
N ASN A 314 -16.55 -26.14 16.04
CA ASN A 314 -16.87 -24.70 16.08
C ASN A 314 -15.91 -23.93 17.02
N ILE A 315 -16.14 -22.62 17.18
CA ILE A 315 -15.29 -21.75 17.98
C ILE A 315 -15.13 -22.20 19.44
N ALA A 316 -16.17 -22.78 20.04
CA ALA A 316 -16.15 -23.26 21.42
C ALA A 316 -15.19 -24.44 21.58
N HIS A 317 -15.14 -25.35 20.59
CA HIS A 317 -14.19 -26.45 20.58
C HIS A 317 -12.75 -25.98 20.46
N LEU A 318 -12.50 -25.00 19.58
CA LEU A 318 -11.17 -24.42 19.42
C LEU A 318 -10.70 -23.74 20.71
N TYR A 319 -11.58 -22.95 21.33
CA TYR A 319 -11.29 -22.31 22.62
C TYR A 319 -10.99 -23.38 23.68
N ALA A 320 -11.85 -24.38 23.83
CA ALA A 320 -11.67 -25.47 24.79
C ALA A 320 -10.37 -26.26 24.59
N SER A 321 -9.99 -26.49 23.32
CA SER A 321 -8.75 -27.19 22.96
C SER A 321 -7.49 -26.43 23.35
N ARG A 322 -7.59 -25.11 23.52
CA ARG A 322 -6.47 -24.24 23.90
C ARG A 322 -6.53 -23.82 25.37
N TYR A 323 -7.62 -24.15 26.06
CA TYR A 323 -7.79 -23.83 27.46
C TYR A 323 -6.73 -24.55 28.29
N TYR A 324 -6.02 -23.80 29.13
CA TYR A 324 -5.13 -24.36 30.13
C TYR A 324 -5.49 -23.71 31.46
N ASP A 325 -5.77 -24.52 32.47
CA ASP A 325 -6.00 -24.05 33.84
C ASP A 325 -4.66 -23.53 34.41
N SER A 326 -4.36 -22.29 34.07
CA SER A 326 -3.17 -21.56 34.50
C SER A 326 -3.61 -20.41 35.40
N THR A 327 -2.76 -20.04 36.35
CA THR A 327 -2.97 -18.89 37.26
C THR A 327 -3.06 -17.53 36.53
N LYS A 328 -2.94 -17.52 35.19
CA LYS A 328 -3.09 -16.35 34.32
C LYS A 328 -4.44 -16.28 33.61
N ASN A 329 -5.30 -17.29 33.74
CA ASN A 329 -6.64 -17.21 33.17
C ASN A 329 -7.44 -16.12 33.88
N ASN A 330 -8.21 -15.36 33.10
CA ASN A 330 -9.13 -14.36 33.62
C ASN A 330 -10.55 -14.91 33.45
N PRO A 331 -11.12 -15.57 34.49
CA PRO A 331 -12.40 -16.25 34.34
C PRO A 331 -13.53 -15.29 33.95
N SER A 332 -13.45 -14.03 34.35
CA SER A 332 -14.41 -13.00 33.99
C SER A 332 -14.38 -12.70 32.48
N LEU A 333 -13.18 -12.65 31.88
CA LEU A 333 -13.01 -12.48 30.43
C LEU A 333 -13.57 -13.69 29.68
N ASP A 334 -13.27 -14.91 30.15
CA ASP A 334 -13.70 -16.15 29.53
C ASP A 334 -15.23 -16.28 29.54
N ILE A 335 -15.85 -15.96 30.68
CA ILE A 335 -17.32 -15.92 30.84
C ILE A 335 -17.92 -14.87 29.91
N ALA A 336 -17.36 -13.65 29.86
CA ALA A 336 -17.87 -12.60 28.99
C ALA A 336 -17.78 -12.97 27.50
N PHE A 337 -16.70 -13.65 27.09
CA PHE A 337 -16.55 -14.18 25.74
C PHE A 337 -17.63 -15.21 25.41
N PHE A 338 -17.81 -16.24 26.25
CA PHE A 338 -18.84 -17.25 26.02
C PHE A 338 -20.25 -16.69 26.11
N GLN A 339 -20.48 -15.68 26.97
CA GLN A 339 -21.75 -14.97 27.02
C GLN A 339 -22.08 -14.36 25.66
N LEU A 340 -21.15 -13.61 25.05
CA LEU A 340 -21.34 -13.05 23.71
C LEU A 340 -21.66 -14.15 22.68
N LEU A 341 -20.91 -15.24 22.68
CA LEU A 341 -21.14 -16.33 21.72
C LEU A 341 -22.52 -16.98 21.89
N ILE A 342 -22.94 -17.25 23.13
CA ILE A 342 -24.24 -17.85 23.44
C ILE A 342 -25.39 -16.91 23.08
N ASP A 343 -25.25 -15.61 23.38
CA ASP A 343 -26.23 -14.58 23.03
C ASP A 343 -26.41 -14.49 21.49
N HIS A 344 -25.38 -14.88 20.73
CA HIS A 344 -25.39 -15.02 19.26
C HIS A 344 -25.54 -16.48 18.78
N GLN A 345 -26.29 -17.31 19.52
CA GLN A 345 -26.73 -18.65 19.13
C GLN A 345 -25.61 -19.69 18.94
N LEU A 346 -24.51 -19.58 19.67
CA LEU A 346 -23.54 -20.67 19.78
C LEU A 346 -24.22 -21.96 20.23
N ASP A 347 -24.02 -23.03 19.47
CA ASP A 347 -24.32 -24.39 19.92
C ASP A 347 -23.22 -24.86 20.88
N ILE A 348 -23.49 -24.68 22.17
CA ILE A 348 -22.61 -25.08 23.27
C ILE A 348 -22.45 -26.59 23.41
N ASN A 349 -23.33 -27.38 22.78
CA ASN A 349 -23.34 -28.83 22.82
C ASN A 349 -23.02 -29.46 21.47
N ALA A 350 -22.56 -28.64 20.50
CA ALA A 350 -22.10 -29.13 19.22
C ALA A 350 -21.06 -30.23 19.41
N LEU A 351 -21.11 -31.25 18.56
CA LEU A 351 -20.15 -32.34 18.57
C LEU A 351 -19.04 -32.09 17.56
N THR A 352 -17.79 -32.36 17.93
CA THR A 352 -16.69 -32.43 16.96
C THR A 352 -17.01 -33.45 15.86
N LYS A 353 -16.52 -33.18 14.66
CA LYS A 353 -16.81 -34.02 13.47
C LYS A 353 -16.34 -35.47 13.60
N PHE A 354 -15.26 -35.72 14.35
CA PHE A 354 -14.59 -37.03 14.36
C PHE A 354 -14.59 -37.70 15.74
N SER A 355 -14.34 -36.94 16.82
CA SER A 355 -14.26 -37.51 18.17
C SER A 355 -15.61 -37.51 18.89
N LEU A 356 -16.64 -36.87 18.33
CA LEU A 356 -17.96 -36.73 18.95
C LEU A 356 -17.88 -36.16 20.37
N GLN A 357 -16.97 -35.20 20.55
CA GLN A 357 -16.75 -34.51 21.82
C GLN A 357 -17.47 -33.18 21.81
N THR A 358 -18.05 -32.81 22.94
CA THR A 358 -18.56 -31.46 23.21
C THR A 358 -17.40 -30.52 23.59
N PRO A 359 -17.61 -29.19 23.59
CA PRO A 359 -16.67 -28.25 24.18
C PRO A 359 -16.33 -28.59 25.64
N LEU A 360 -17.30 -29.12 26.40
CA LEU A 360 -17.10 -29.49 27.80
C LEU A 360 -16.16 -30.71 27.95
N ASP A 361 -16.29 -31.72 27.08
CA ASP A 361 -15.37 -32.86 27.04
C ASP A 361 -13.93 -32.40 26.77
N LEU A 362 -13.75 -31.45 25.85
CA LEU A 362 -12.44 -30.90 25.51
C LEU A 362 -11.85 -30.09 26.67
N LEU A 363 -12.64 -29.23 27.33
CA LEU A 363 -12.22 -28.52 28.54
C LEU A 363 -11.74 -29.51 29.61
N PHE A 364 -12.52 -30.55 29.89
CA PHE A 364 -12.19 -31.57 30.89
C PHE A 364 -10.88 -32.31 30.59
N SER A 365 -10.58 -32.52 29.31
CA SER A 365 -9.34 -33.18 28.87
C SER A 365 -8.08 -32.33 29.13
N ARG A 366 -8.23 -31.01 29.26
CA ARG A 366 -7.11 -30.05 29.35
C ARG A 366 -6.82 -29.60 30.78
N VAL A 367 -7.79 -29.70 31.68
CA VAL A 367 -7.61 -29.31 33.08
C VAL A 367 -6.76 -30.35 33.82
N LYS A 368 -5.78 -29.89 34.60
CA LYS A 368 -4.89 -30.78 35.38
C LYS A 368 -5.61 -31.44 36.54
N ASN A 369 -6.37 -30.65 37.31
CA ASN A 369 -7.09 -31.13 38.48
C ASN A 369 -8.55 -31.43 38.12
N LYS A 370 -8.84 -32.68 37.77
CA LYS A 370 -10.19 -33.13 37.43
C LYS A 370 -11.18 -33.02 38.59
N ALA A 371 -10.72 -33.03 39.84
CA ALA A 371 -11.58 -32.98 41.02
C ALA A 371 -12.26 -31.61 41.20
N GLU A 372 -11.63 -30.55 40.70
CA GLU A 372 -12.12 -29.17 40.80
C GLU A 372 -12.72 -28.66 39.48
N PHE A 373 -12.79 -29.51 38.45
CA PHE A 373 -13.26 -29.12 37.12
C PHE A 373 -14.64 -28.46 37.15
N GLU A 374 -15.60 -29.09 37.83
CA GLU A 374 -16.97 -28.59 37.98
C GLU A 374 -17.07 -27.30 38.81
N GLN A 375 -15.99 -26.92 39.51
CA GLN A 375 -15.91 -25.70 40.33
C GLN A 375 -15.27 -24.54 39.57
N LEU A 376 -14.69 -24.77 38.40
CA LEU A 376 -14.10 -23.72 37.58
C LEU A 376 -15.19 -22.72 37.16
N PRO A 377 -14.98 -21.39 37.31
CA PRO A 377 -16.04 -20.41 37.06
C PRO A 377 -16.65 -20.49 35.66
N LEU A 378 -15.82 -20.69 34.63
CA LEU A 378 -16.29 -20.89 33.25
C LEU A 378 -17.15 -22.15 33.12
N VAL A 379 -16.74 -23.26 33.75
CA VAL A 379 -17.49 -24.53 33.71
C VAL A 379 -18.83 -24.37 34.39
N VAL A 380 -18.87 -23.79 35.59
CA VAL A 380 -20.12 -23.48 36.31
C VAL A 380 -21.05 -22.65 35.44
N TYR A 381 -20.53 -21.59 34.80
CA TYR A 381 -21.30 -20.74 33.90
C TYR A 381 -21.87 -21.52 32.71
N LEU A 382 -21.05 -22.33 32.02
CA LEU A 382 -21.48 -23.13 30.88
C LEU A 382 -22.54 -24.17 31.28
N ARG A 383 -22.36 -24.85 32.41
CA ARG A 383 -23.33 -25.82 32.95
C ARG A 383 -24.68 -25.16 33.23
N GLN A 384 -24.68 -23.95 33.81
CA GLN A 384 -25.92 -23.18 34.04
C GLN A 384 -26.65 -22.81 32.74
N ARG A 385 -25.91 -22.68 31.62
CA ARG A 385 -26.48 -22.43 30.28
C ARG A 385 -26.84 -23.71 29.53
N GLY A 386 -26.72 -24.88 30.16
CA GLY A 386 -27.11 -26.16 29.59
C GLY A 386 -26.01 -26.88 28.82
N ALA A 387 -24.74 -26.52 29.03
CA ALA A 387 -23.62 -27.28 28.48
C ALA A 387 -23.59 -28.68 29.10
N LYS A 388 -23.43 -29.69 28.25
CA LYS A 388 -23.46 -31.11 28.59
C LYS A 388 -22.19 -31.79 28.13
N PHE A 389 -21.80 -32.86 28.81
CA PHE A 389 -20.82 -33.80 28.26
C PHE A 389 -21.46 -34.60 27.13
N SER A 390 -20.63 -35.13 26.21
CA SER A 390 -21.11 -36.02 25.14
C SER A 390 -21.90 -37.22 25.67
N SER A 391 -21.53 -37.75 26.84
CA SER A 391 -22.23 -38.85 27.52
C SER A 391 -23.63 -38.48 28.05
N GLU A 392 -23.94 -37.20 28.18
CA GLU A 392 -25.21 -36.68 28.72
C GLU A 392 -26.20 -36.25 27.62
N LEU A 393 -25.82 -36.37 26.34
CA LEU A 393 -26.62 -35.95 25.18
C LEU A 393 -27.58 -37.04 24.66
N ASN A 394 -27.62 -38.21 25.32
CA ASN A 394 -28.52 -39.32 24.98
C ASN A 394 -30.01 -38.95 25.06
#